data_AF-A0A7L7LG37-F1
#
_entry.id   AF-A0A7L7LG37-F1
#
_cell.length_a   1.000
_cell.length_b   1.000
_cell.length_c   1.000
_cell.angle_alpha   90.00
_cell.angle_beta   90.00
_cell.angle_gamma   90.00
#
_symmetry.space_group_name_H-M   'P 1'
#
loop_
_entity.id
_entity.type
_entity.pdbx_description
1 polymer ?
#
loop_
_entity_poly.entity_id
_entity_poly.type
_entity_poly.pdbx_seq_one_letter_code
_entity_poly.pdbx_strand_id
1 'polypeptide(L)'
;MIQKHQGIYEVAIQARIGNVNASDSYKEVLRVKSEQLREELGYSAANPLEKLAIEQIVLCWLYCYEIEVQHATYLSKSHNKDSGIYWEKRLAYASRRYERALEMLSRMRKMNLVVQVNNANNQIINNGH
;
A
#
# COMPACT_ATOMS: atom_id res chain seq x y z
N MET A 1 -19.69 5.44 17.21
CA MET A 1 -18.56 4.64 17.73
C MET A 1 -18.13 3.72 16.60
N ILE A 2 -17.19 4.16 15.75
CA ILE A 2 -16.74 3.37 14.59
C ILE A 2 -15.80 2.30 15.13
N GLN A 3 -16.19 1.04 15.01
CA GLN A 3 -15.40 -0.11 15.40
C GLN A 3 -14.13 -0.11 14.53
N LYS A 4 -13.01 0.37 15.08
CA LYS A 4 -11.69 0.27 14.45
C LYS A 4 -11.44 -1.21 14.23
N HIS A 5 -11.63 -1.68 13.01
CA HIS A 5 -11.19 -3.01 12.62
C HIS A 5 -9.66 -2.98 12.74
N GLN A 6 -9.13 -3.49 13.86
CA GLN A 6 -7.69 -3.73 14.03
C GLN A 6 -7.34 -4.93 13.14
N GLY A 7 -7.32 -4.70 11.83
CA GLY A 7 -6.85 -5.68 10.87
C GLY A 7 -5.35 -5.95 11.07
N ILE A 8 -4.90 -7.13 10.65
CA ILE A 8 -3.49 -7.54 10.75
C ILE A 8 -2.52 -6.50 10.14
N TYR A 9 -2.96 -5.79 9.11
CA TYR A 9 -2.19 -4.73 8.46
C TYR A 9 -2.08 -3.46 9.30
N GLU A 10 -3.13 -3.07 10.02
CA GLU A 10 -3.08 -1.89 10.91
C GLU A 10 -2.05 -2.11 12.02
N VAL A 11 -2.01 -3.32 12.61
CA VAL A 11 -0.99 -3.69 13.60
C VAL A 11 0.42 -3.62 12.99
N ALA A 12 0.60 -4.13 11.77
CA ALA A 12 1.89 -4.09 11.07
C ALA A 12 2.34 -2.65 10.74
N ILE A 13 1.41 -1.78 10.33
CA ILE A 13 1.67 -0.37 10.06
C ILE A 13 2.09 0.34 11.34
N GLN A 14 1.33 0.20 12.43
CA GLN A 14 1.68 0.81 13.71
C GLN A 14 3.02 0.30 14.26
N ALA A 15 3.27 -1.00 14.17
CA ALA A 15 4.56 -1.59 14.57
C ALA A 15 5.71 -1.03 13.74
N ARG A 16 5.54 -0.89 12.42
CA ARG A 16 6.57 -0.31 11.55
C ARG A 16 6.84 1.14 11.91
N ILE A 17 5.81 1.98 12.03
CA ILE A 17 5.94 3.40 12.44
C ILE A 17 6.62 3.51 13.81
N GLY A 18 6.23 2.68 14.77
CA GLY A 18 6.80 2.66 16.12
C GLY A 18 8.31 2.39 16.13
N ASN A 19 8.76 1.48 15.24
CA ASN A 19 10.15 1.06 15.11
C ASN A 19 11.02 1.99 14.25
N VAL A 20 10.44 2.97 13.56
CA VAL A 20 11.24 3.98 12.84
C VAL A 20 12.06 4.77 13.86
N ASN A 21 13.38 4.82 13.65
CA ASN A 21 14.29 5.63 14.46
C ASN A 21 14.20 7.11 14.08
N ALA A 22 13.10 7.76 14.48
CA ALA A 22 12.81 9.16 14.23
C ALA A 22 12.01 9.77 15.40
N SER A 23 11.88 11.10 15.41
CA SER A 23 11.08 11.82 16.40
C SER A 23 9.60 11.41 16.37
N ASP A 24 8.91 11.62 17.49
CA ASP A 24 7.47 11.34 17.57
C ASP A 24 6.65 12.19 16.58
N SER A 25 7.08 13.43 16.32
CA SER A 25 6.49 14.28 15.29
C SER A 25 6.59 13.66 13.89
N TYR A 26 7.73 13.04 13.55
CA TYR A 26 7.91 12.37 12.28
C TYR A 26 7.06 11.10 12.19
N LYS A 27 6.98 10.32 13.27
CA LYS A 27 6.08 9.16 13.37
C LYS A 27 4.63 9.57 13.16
N GLU A 28 4.22 10.72 13.67
CA GLU A 28 2.87 11.25 13.45
C GLU A 28 2.63 11.64 12.00
N VAL A 29 3.62 12.27 11.34
CA VAL A 29 3.55 12.54 9.89
C VAL A 29 3.35 11.24 9.11
N LEU A 30 4.05 10.16 9.47
CA LEU A 30 3.87 8.86 8.81
C LEU A 30 2.45 8.31 8.99
N ARG A 31 1.86 8.43 10.19
CA ARG A 31 0.45 8.02 10.42
C ARG A 31 -0.51 8.82 9.55
N VAL A 32 -0.38 10.14 9.56
CA VAL A 32 -1.22 11.03 8.74
C VAL A 32 -1.08 10.70 7.26
N LYS A 33 0.15 10.45 6.79
CA LYS A 33 0.39 10.08 5.39
C LYS A 33 -0.16 8.71 5.02
N SER A 34 -0.10 7.74 5.92
CA SER A 34 -0.75 6.44 5.75
C SER A 34 -2.27 6.58 5.60
N GLU A 35 -2.92 7.38 6.46
CA GLU A 35 -4.37 7.64 6.33
C GLU A 35 -4.71 8.40 5.04
N GLN A 36 -3.92 9.41 4.67
CA GLN A 36 -4.11 10.13 3.41
C GLN A 36 -4.05 9.19 2.20
N LEU A 37 -3.06 8.29 2.17
CA LEU A 37 -2.94 7.32 1.09
C LEU A 37 -4.14 6.36 1.03
N ARG A 38 -4.71 5.95 2.18
CA ARG A 38 -5.94 5.14 2.19
C ARG A 38 -7.09 5.88 1.52
N GLU A 39 -7.30 7.13 1.88
CA GLU A 39 -8.39 7.95 1.33
C GLU A 39 -8.18 8.26 -0.17
N GLU A 40 -6.94 8.58 -0.58
CA GLU A 40 -6.59 8.77 -2.00
C GLU A 40 -6.86 7.50 -2.83
N LEU A 41 -6.66 6.32 -2.23
CA LEU A 41 -7.01 5.05 -2.84
C LEU A 41 -8.49 4.70 -2.71
N GLY A 42 -9.33 5.55 -2.12
CA GLY A 42 -10.79 5.38 -2.06
C GLY A 42 -11.25 4.34 -1.03
N TYR A 43 -10.52 4.18 0.09
CA TYR A 43 -10.84 3.18 1.11
C TYR A 43 -12.28 3.22 1.62
N SER A 44 -12.83 4.41 1.83
CA SER A 44 -14.20 4.60 2.34
C SER A 44 -15.27 3.94 1.46
N ALA A 45 -15.12 4.03 0.13
CA ALA A 45 -16.04 3.46 -0.85
C ALA A 45 -15.67 2.02 -1.29
N ALA A 46 -14.50 1.51 -0.89
CA ALA A 46 -13.99 0.22 -1.30
C ALA A 46 -14.76 -0.96 -0.67
N ASN A 47 -14.89 -2.05 -1.42
CA ASN A 47 -15.40 -3.31 -0.89
C ASN A 47 -14.38 -3.96 0.08
N PRO A 48 -14.76 -4.97 0.89
CA PRO A 48 -13.86 -5.56 1.89
C PRO A 48 -12.54 -6.10 1.33
N LEU A 49 -12.54 -6.69 0.13
CA LEU A 49 -11.33 -7.22 -0.50
C LEU A 49 -10.41 -6.09 -0.98
N GLU A 50 -10.98 -5.05 -1.58
CA GLU A 50 -10.24 -3.85 -1.97
C GLU A 50 -9.67 -3.12 -0.75
N LYS A 51 -10.38 -3.09 0.38
CA LYS A 51 -9.85 -2.54 1.64
C LYS A 51 -8.60 -3.27 2.10
N LEU A 52 -8.60 -4.61 2.06
CA LEU A 52 -7.39 -5.39 2.38
C LEU A 52 -6.23 -5.10 1.42
N ALA A 53 -6.53 -4.94 0.12
CA ALA A 53 -5.53 -4.57 -0.87
C ALA A 53 -4.96 -3.16 -0.61
N ILE A 54 -5.80 -2.20 -0.24
CA ILE A 54 -5.39 -0.83 0.11
C ILE A 54 -4.50 -0.84 1.37
N GLU A 55 -4.86 -1.58 2.41
CA GLU A 55 -4.00 -1.71 3.60
C GLU A 55 -2.62 -2.30 3.26
N GLN A 56 -2.58 -3.32 2.40
CA GLN A 56 -1.32 -3.89 1.92
C GLN A 56 -0.50 -2.88 1.11
N ILE A 57 -1.15 -2.04 0.28
CA ILE A 57 -0.48 -0.96 -0.44
C ILE A 57 0.14 0.04 0.53
N VAL A 58 -0.58 0.46 1.57
CA VAL A 58 -0.07 1.39 2.58
C VAL A 58 1.12 0.81 3.35
N LEU A 59 1.08 -0.47 3.71
CA LEU A 59 2.20 -1.15 4.36
C LEU A 59 3.42 -1.22 3.44
N CYS A 60 3.23 -1.54 2.15
CA CYS A 60 4.30 -1.56 1.15
C CYS A 60 4.89 -0.17 0.90
N TRP A 61 4.04 0.87 0.84
CA TRP A 61 4.46 2.26 0.69
C TRP A 61 5.35 2.69 1.85
N LEU A 62 4.92 2.42 3.09
CA LEU A 62 5.68 2.77 4.29
C LEU A 62 7.04 2.06 4.32
N TYR A 63 7.07 0.77 3.94
CA TYR A 63 8.33 0.03 3.81
C TYR A 63 9.24 0.63 2.74
N CYS A 64 8.71 0.94 1.56
CA CYS A 64 9.48 1.54 0.47
C CYS A 64 10.09 2.87 0.89
N TYR A 65 9.30 3.74 1.51
CA TYR A 65 9.74 5.03 2.01
C TYR A 65 10.84 4.90 3.08
N GLU A 66 10.67 3.98 4.03
CA GLU A 66 11.68 3.69 5.05
C GLU A 66 13.02 3.25 4.43
N ILE A 67 12.96 2.36 3.42
CA ILE A 67 14.15 1.90 2.71
C ILE A 67 14.80 3.01 1.89
N GLU A 68 14.03 3.87 1.23
CA GLU A 68 14.53 5.03 0.49
C GLU A 68 15.36 5.95 1.39
N VAL A 69 14.83 6.29 2.57
CA VAL A 69 15.51 7.14 3.55
C VAL A 69 16.80 6.49 4.07
N GLN A 70 16.75 5.20 4.40
CA GLN A 70 17.94 4.45 4.85
C GLN A 70 19.00 4.34 3.76
N HIS A 71 18.57 4.06 2.53
CA HIS A 71 19.43 3.96 1.35
C HIS A 71 20.14 5.29 1.08
N ALA A 72 19.41 6.40 1.00
CA ALA A 72 19.99 7.73 0.80
C ALA A 72 20.97 8.13 1.93
N THR A 73 20.59 7.84 3.19
CA THR A 73 21.45 8.08 4.35
C THR A 73 22.73 7.25 4.32
N TYR A 74 22.66 6.02 3.84
CA TYR A 74 23.82 5.14 3.77
C TYR A 74 24.74 5.52 2.60
N LEU A 75 24.20 5.72 1.40
CA LEU A 75 24.99 6.03 0.20
C LEU A 75 25.63 7.42 0.22
N SER A 76 25.10 8.35 1.02
CA SER A 76 25.74 9.66 1.25
C SER A 76 27.02 9.60 2.09
N LYS A 77 27.33 8.45 2.71
CA LYS A 77 28.54 8.23 3.52
C LYS A 77 29.53 7.35 2.76
N SER A 78 30.77 7.28 3.26
CA SER A 78 31.74 6.29 2.77
C SER A 78 31.19 4.88 2.99
N HIS A 79 31.15 4.09 1.93
CA HIS A 79 30.64 2.74 1.92
C HIS A 79 31.48 1.86 0.99
N ASN A 80 31.51 0.55 1.27
CA ASN A 80 32.11 -0.40 0.35
C ASN A 80 31.12 -0.78 -0.78
N LYS A 81 31.68 -1.27 -1.89
CA LYS A 81 30.92 -1.63 -3.09
C LYS A 81 29.80 -2.65 -2.80
N ASP A 82 30.08 -3.66 -1.99
CA ASP A 82 29.12 -4.74 -1.71
C ASP A 82 27.91 -4.24 -0.92
N SER A 83 28.14 -3.34 0.04
CA SER A 83 27.06 -2.71 0.81
C SER A 83 26.24 -1.77 -0.07
N GLY A 84 26.88 -1.04 -0.99
CA GLY A 84 26.16 -0.24 -1.99
C GLY A 84 25.22 -1.09 -2.84
N ILE A 85 25.72 -2.20 -3.39
CA ILE A 85 24.91 -3.15 -4.19
C ILE A 85 23.77 -3.74 -3.36
N TYR A 86 24.01 -4.07 -2.08
CA TYR A 86 22.98 -4.56 -1.18
C TYR A 86 21.82 -3.57 -1.03
N TRP A 87 22.13 -2.30 -0.76
CA TRP A 87 21.12 -1.26 -0.58
C TRP A 87 20.34 -0.97 -1.87
N GLU A 88 21.01 -0.91 -3.02
CA GLU A 88 20.36 -0.81 -4.33
C GLU A 88 19.35 -1.94 -4.57
N LYS A 89 19.76 -3.19 -4.33
CA LYS A 89 18.88 -4.36 -4.47
C LYS A 89 17.71 -4.31 -3.49
N ARG A 90 17.97 -3.91 -2.25
CA ARG A 90 16.94 -3.81 -1.21
C ARG A 90 15.89 -2.77 -1.56
N LEU A 91 16.31 -1.62 -2.09
CA LEU A 91 15.40 -0.58 -2.55
C LEU A 91 14.56 -1.07 -3.75
N ALA A 92 15.22 -1.59 -4.79
CA ALA A 92 14.52 -2.14 -5.96
C ALA A 92 13.47 -3.19 -5.58
N TYR A 93 13.74 -4.01 -4.57
CA TYR A 93 12.78 -5.00 -4.07
C TYR A 93 11.59 -4.37 -3.34
N ALA A 94 11.81 -3.33 -2.53
CA ALA A 94 10.75 -2.60 -1.85
C ALA A 94 9.82 -1.90 -2.86
N SER A 95 10.38 -1.21 -3.86
CA SER A 95 9.62 -0.55 -4.92
C SER A 95 8.77 -1.55 -5.73
N ARG A 96 9.36 -2.69 -6.13
CA ARG A 96 8.63 -3.75 -6.85
C ARG A 96 7.45 -4.31 -6.06
N ARG A 97 7.58 -4.47 -4.74
CA ARG A 97 6.47 -4.93 -3.90
C ARG A 97 5.34 -3.90 -3.84
N TYR A 98 5.68 -2.62 -3.78
CA TYR A 98 4.71 -1.53 -3.81
C TYR A 98 3.97 -1.48 -5.15
N GLU A 99 4.69 -1.50 -6.27
CA GLU A 99 4.11 -1.55 -7.62
C GLU A 99 3.17 -2.75 -7.81
N ARG A 100 3.58 -3.95 -7.36
CA ARG A 100 2.73 -5.14 -7.44
C ARG A 100 1.44 -4.99 -6.65
N ALA A 101 1.48 -4.35 -5.48
CA ALA A 101 0.30 -4.12 -4.66
C ALA A 101 -0.67 -3.15 -5.36
N LEU A 102 -0.15 -2.09 -5.97
CA LEU A 102 -0.95 -1.16 -6.79
C LEU A 102 -1.57 -1.86 -8.01
N GLU A 103 -0.78 -2.67 -8.71
CA GLU A 103 -1.24 -3.44 -9.85
C GLU A 103 -2.36 -4.42 -9.46
N MET A 104 -2.25 -5.07 -8.30
CA MET A 104 -3.28 -5.97 -7.78
C MET A 104 -4.61 -5.23 -7.57
N LEU A 105 -4.61 -4.06 -6.92
CA LEU A 105 -5.83 -3.26 -6.73
C LEU A 105 -6.43 -2.82 -8.06
N SER A 106 -5.59 -2.39 -9.01
CA SER A 106 -6.03 -2.03 -10.37
C SER A 106 -6.70 -3.20 -11.08
N ARG A 107 -6.10 -4.40 -11.01
CA ARG A 107 -6.65 -5.63 -11.58
C ARG A 107 -7.99 -6.01 -10.93
N MET A 108 -8.11 -5.89 -9.61
CA MET A 108 -9.37 -6.14 -8.89
C MET A 108 -10.50 -5.22 -9.37
N ARG A 109 -10.23 -3.92 -9.47
CA ARG A 109 -11.20 -2.93 -9.96
C ARG A 109 -11.62 -3.19 -11.40
N LYS A 110 -10.66 -3.51 -12.27
CA LYS A 110 -10.94 -3.86 -13.66
C LYS A 110 -11.82 -5.11 -13.75
N MET A 111 -11.56 -6.13 -12.94
CA MET A 111 -12.36 -7.35 -12.91
C MET A 111 -13.80 -7.08 -12.43
N ASN A 112 -13.97 -6.29 -11.38
CA ASN A 112 -15.29 -5.90 -10.87
C ASN A 112 -16.13 -5.17 -11.94
N LEU A 113 -15.51 -4.25 -12.70
CA LEU A 113 -16.18 -3.55 -13.80
C LEU A 113 -16.66 -4.52 -14.90
N VAL A 114 -15.83 -5.49 -15.30
CA VAL A 114 -16.20 -6.48 -16.32
C VAL A 114 -17.39 -7.33 -15.87
N VAL A 115 -17.41 -7.75 -14.61
CA VAL A 115 -18.53 -8.52 -14.05
C VAL A 115 -19.83 -7.70 -14.06
N GLN A 116 -19.78 -6.42 -13.69
CA GLN A 116 -20.95 -5.53 -13.72
C GLN A 116 -21.52 -5.38 -15.14
N VAL A 117 -20.67 -5.16 -16.15
CA VAL A 117 -21.10 -5.03 -17.56
C VAL A 117 -21.75 -6.32 -18.05
N ASN A 118 -21.17 -7.48 -17.74
CA ASN A 118 -21.72 -8.77 -18.15
C ASN A 118 -23.09 -9.05 -17.51
N ASN A 119 -23.24 -8.72 -16.22
CA ASN A 119 -24.51 -8.88 -15.51
C ASN A 119 -25.60 -7.95 -16.07
N ALA A 120 -25.27 -6.70 -16.41
CA ALA A 120 -26.20 -5.75 -17.01
C ALA A 120 -26.71 -6.24 -18.37
N ASN A 121 -25.82 -6.75 -19.23
CA ASN A 121 -26.18 -7.30 -20.54
C ASN A 121 -27.13 -8.51 -20.42
N ASN A 122 -26.90 -9.41 -19.46
CA ASN A 122 -27.76 -10.58 -19.24
C ASN A 122 -29.16 -10.22 -18.73
N GLN A 123 -29.30 -9.15 -17.93
CA GLN A 123 -30.62 -8.67 -17.47
C GLN A 123 -31.47 -8.12 -18.61
N ILE A 124 -30.87 -7.42 -19.57
CA ILE A 124 -31.58 -6.88 -20.75
C ILE A 124 -32.12 -8.02 -21.62
N ILE A 125 -31.35 -9.09 -21.80
CA ILE A 125 -31.77 -10.27 -22.59
C ILE A 125 -32.96 -10.98 -21.92
N ASN A 126 -32.93 -11.18 -20.61
CA ASN A 126 -34.02 -11.86 -19.88
C ASN A 126 -35.32 -11.05 -19.81
N ASN A 127 -35.26 -9.72 -19.89
CA ASN A 127 -36.44 -8.84 -19.82
C ASN A 127 -37.02 -8.51 -21.21
N GLY A 128 -36.38 -8.96 -22.28
CA GLY A 128 -36.81 -8.74 -23.67
C GLY A 128 -37.64 -9.86 -24.29
N HIS A 129 -38.15 -10.79 -23.46
CA HIS A 129 -39.04 -11.90 -23.85
C HIS A 129 -40.44 -11.71 -23.26
#